data_AF-A0AAU9ZWH3-F1
#
_entry.id   AF-A0AAU9ZWH3-F1
#
_cell.length_a   1.000
_cell.length_b   1.000
_cell.length_c   1.000
_cell.angle_alpha   90.00
_cell.angle_beta   90.00
_cell.angle_gamma   90.00
#
_symmetry.space_group_name_H-M   'P 1'
#
loop_
_entity.id
_entity.type
_entity.pdbx_description
1 polymer ?
#
loop_
_entity_poly.entity_id
_entity_poly.type
_entity_poly.pdbx_seq_one_letter_code
_entity_poly.pdbx_strand_id
1 'polypeptide(L)'
;MNTSAVLVFCLILLSLSGTQGIPLSRTVRCSCIKFDDRPVKPRALEKLEIIPASQSCPRVEIIVTMKKTEEKRCLNPESKAIKNLLKAVSQKRAKRAS
;
A
#
# COMPACT_ATOMS: atom_id res chain seq x y z
N MET A 1 -52.92 27.32 2.53
CA MET A 1 -51.48 27.03 2.67
C MET A 1 -50.71 27.98 1.78
N ASN A 2 -49.90 28.83 2.38
CA ASN A 2 -49.06 29.83 1.75
C ASN A 2 -47.87 29.14 1.04
N THR A 3 -47.88 29.17 -0.29
CA THR A 3 -46.87 28.55 -1.15
C THR A 3 -45.44 28.98 -0.79
N SER A 4 -45.26 30.25 -0.38
CA SER A 4 -43.98 30.76 0.11
C SER A 4 -43.47 30.04 1.36
N ALA A 5 -44.36 29.69 2.31
CA ALA A 5 -43.95 28.98 3.53
C ALA A 5 -43.54 27.54 3.22
N VAL A 6 -44.23 26.89 2.27
CA VAL A 6 -43.89 25.55 1.80
C VAL A 6 -42.51 25.52 1.14
N LEU A 7 -42.21 26.53 0.31
CA LEU A 7 -40.91 26.66 -0.36
C LEU A 7 -39.77 26.87 0.64
N VAL A 8 -39.96 27.77 1.62
CA VAL A 8 -38.97 28.03 2.66
C VAL A 8 -38.72 26.76 3.48
N PHE A 9 -39.78 26.04 3.85
CA PHE A 9 -39.65 24.79 4.60
C PHE A 9 -38.88 23.71 3.82
N CYS A 10 -39.16 23.55 2.52
CA CYS A 10 -38.40 22.63 1.66
C CYS A 10 -36.91 22.97 1.60
N LEU A 11 -36.56 24.25 1.47
CA LEU A 11 -35.16 24.69 1.41
C LEU A 11 -34.40 24.42 2.72
N ILE A 12 -35.07 24.57 3.86
CA ILE A 12 -34.49 24.25 5.18
C ILE A 12 -34.21 22.74 5.27
N LEU A 13 -35.13 21.89 4.81
CA LEU A 13 -34.92 20.44 4.83
C LEU A 13 -33.75 20.00 3.93
N LEU A 14 -33.64 20.58 2.73
CA LEU A 14 -32.57 20.30 1.78
C LEU A 14 -31.18 20.72 2.29
N SER A 15 -31.10 21.82 3.03
CA SER A 15 -29.83 22.29 3.62
C SER A 15 -29.41 21.47 4.85
N LEU A 16 -30.38 20.88 5.56
CA LEU A 16 -30.12 20.01 6.72
C LEU A 16 -29.77 18.57 6.33
N SER A 17 -30.13 18.13 5.13
CA SER A 17 -29.64 16.87 4.55
C SER A 17 -28.17 17.00 4.17
N GLY A 18 -27.29 16.97 5.16
CA GLY A 18 -25.86 16.77 4.96
C GLY A 18 -25.66 15.47 4.19
N THR A 19 -25.06 15.56 3.00
CA THR A 19 -24.67 14.38 2.24
C THR A 19 -23.54 13.70 2.99
N GLN A 20 -23.87 12.70 3.81
CA GLN A 20 -22.88 11.77 4.32
C GLN A 20 -22.38 10.97 3.10
N GLY A 21 -21.29 11.45 2.49
CA GLY A 21 -20.62 10.73 1.43
C GLY A 21 -20.24 9.37 1.98
N ILE A 22 -20.91 8.32 1.52
CA ILE A 22 -20.53 6.95 1.83
C ILE A 22 -19.10 6.82 1.31
N PRO A 23 -18.10 6.52 2.15
CA PRO A 23 -16.77 6.23 1.63
C PRO A 23 -16.95 5.01 0.74
N LEU A 24 -16.94 5.21 -0.59
CA LEU A 24 -16.94 4.13 -1.55
C LEU A 24 -15.85 3.18 -1.08
N SER A 25 -16.27 1.97 -0.69
CA SER A 25 -15.39 0.92 -0.19
C SER A 25 -14.16 0.89 -1.09
N ARG A 26 -13.03 1.45 -0.59
CA ARG A 26 -11.83 1.60 -1.40
C ARG A 26 -11.41 0.18 -1.71
N THR A 27 -11.60 -0.24 -2.96
CA THR A 27 -11.08 -1.53 -3.43
C THR A 27 -9.63 -1.62 -2.99
N VAL A 28 -9.32 -2.66 -2.21
CA VAL A 28 -7.96 -2.90 -1.72
C VAL A 28 -7.10 -3.15 -2.97
N ARG A 29 -6.19 -2.23 -3.26
CA ARG A 29 -5.26 -2.29 -4.40
C ARG A 29 -3.84 -2.41 -3.85
N CYS A 30 -3.39 -3.65 -3.76
CA CYS A 30 -2.01 -4.00 -3.49
C CYS A 30 -1.22 -4.07 -4.80
N SER A 31 0.04 -3.66 -4.80
CA SER A 31 0.91 -3.74 -5.98
C SER A 31 1.31 -5.18 -6.31
N CYS A 32 1.42 -6.02 -5.29
CA CYS A 32 1.79 -7.42 -5.39
C CYS A 32 0.56 -8.32 -5.50
N ILE A 33 0.42 -8.99 -6.66
CA ILE A 33 -0.65 -9.99 -6.92
C ILE A 33 -0.25 -11.37 -6.39
N LYS A 34 1.03 -11.73 -6.53
CA LYS A 34 1.60 -13.01 -6.08
C LYS A 34 2.96 -12.78 -5.43
N PHE A 35 3.31 -13.64 -4.49
CA PHE A 35 4.63 -13.64 -3.88
C PHE A 35 5.52 -14.68 -4.56
N ASP A 36 6.80 -14.36 -4.69
CA ASP A 36 7.85 -15.26 -5.14
C ASP A 36 8.60 -15.79 -3.92
N ASP A 37 8.58 -17.12 -3.76
CA ASP A 37 9.26 -17.82 -2.66
C ASP A 37 10.70 -18.19 -2.99
N ARG A 38 11.18 -17.88 -4.21
CA ARG A 38 12.56 -18.19 -4.62
C ARG A 38 13.56 -17.40 -3.77
N PRO A 39 14.65 -18.05 -3.32
CA PRO A 39 15.70 -17.36 -2.57
C PRO A 39 16.35 -16.25 -3.39
N VAL A 40 16.49 -15.07 -2.78
CA VAL A 40 17.11 -13.90 -3.41
C VAL A 40 18.44 -13.59 -2.75
N LYS A 41 19.51 -13.49 -3.54
CA LYS A 41 20.84 -13.11 -3.05
C LYS A 41 20.94 -11.58 -2.93
N PRO A 42 21.37 -11.01 -1.78
CA PRO A 42 21.48 -9.55 -1.62
C PRO A 42 22.37 -8.86 -2.66
N ARG A 43 23.32 -9.57 -3.27
CA ARG A 43 24.22 -9.03 -4.31
C ARG A 43 23.53 -8.87 -5.68
N ALA A 44 22.47 -9.65 -5.94
CA ALA A 44 21.71 -9.62 -7.18
C ALA A 44 20.63 -8.53 -7.19
N LEU A 45 20.37 -7.91 -6.03
CA LEU A 45 19.41 -6.82 -5.89
C LEU A 45 19.98 -5.50 -6.40
N GLU A 46 19.21 -4.84 -7.23
CA GLU A 46 19.45 -3.46 -7.65
C GLU A 46 18.78 -2.51 -6.67
N LYS A 47 17.48 -2.74 -6.45
CA LYS A 47 16.62 -1.94 -5.58
C LYS A 47 15.83 -2.87 -4.67
N LEU A 48 15.60 -2.41 -3.44
CA LEU A 48 14.74 -3.06 -2.46
C LEU A 48 13.84 -2.00 -1.84
N GLU A 49 12.54 -2.19 -1.96
CA GLU A 49 11.48 -1.29 -1.52
C GLU A 49 10.59 -2.02 -0.53
N ILE A 50 10.29 -1.37 0.59
CA ILE A 50 9.39 -1.87 1.61
C ILE A 50 8.24 -0.88 1.69
N ILE A 51 7.05 -1.33 1.31
CA ILE A 51 5.82 -0.54 1.32
C ILE A 51 5.03 -0.98 2.55
N PRO A 52 4.84 -0.12 3.57
CA PRO A 52 4.07 -0.47 4.75
C PRO A 52 2.57 -0.63 4.42
N ALA A 53 1.84 -1.30 5.31
CA ALA A 53 0.39 -1.39 5.20
C ALA A 53 -0.25 0.01 5.20
N SER A 54 -1.27 0.19 4.37
CA SER A 54 -1.96 1.45 4.15
C SER A 54 -3.46 1.23 3.94
N GLN A 55 -4.23 2.32 3.85
CA GLN A 55 -5.67 2.24 3.57
C GLN A 55 -5.97 1.62 2.19
N SER A 56 -5.02 1.64 1.26
CA SER A 56 -5.16 0.98 -0.05
C SER A 56 -4.70 -0.47 -0.05
N CYS A 57 -3.78 -0.87 0.83
CA CYS A 57 -3.32 -2.26 0.95
C CYS A 57 -3.06 -2.62 2.43
N PRO A 58 -3.83 -3.54 3.05
CA PRO A 58 -3.74 -3.82 4.48
C PRO A 58 -2.51 -4.63 4.88
N ARG A 59 -1.65 -5.01 3.92
CA ARG A 59 -0.44 -5.82 4.14
C ARG A 59 0.81 -5.05 3.75
N VAL A 60 1.93 -5.41 4.35
CA VAL A 60 3.26 -4.94 3.94
C VAL A 60 3.64 -5.59 2.61
N GLU A 61 4.16 -4.81 1.69
CA GLU A 61 4.69 -5.31 0.41
C GLU A 61 6.20 -5.12 0.36
N ILE A 62 6.93 -6.17 0.00
CA ILE A 62 8.37 -6.10 -0.23
C ILE A 62 8.61 -6.33 -1.71
N ILE A 63 9.10 -5.30 -2.40
CA ILE A 63 9.35 -5.34 -3.83
C ILE A 63 10.84 -5.21 -4.06
N VAL A 64 11.38 -6.10 -4.89
CA VAL A 64 12.79 -6.09 -5.27
C VAL A 64 12.95 -6.00 -6.77
N THR A 65 13.96 -5.25 -7.21
CA THR A 65 14.38 -5.19 -8.63
C THR A 65 15.69 -5.95 -8.79
N MET A 66 15.75 -6.88 -9.73
CA MET A 66 16.95 -7.68 -10.02
C MET A 66 17.91 -6.94 -10.96
N LYS A 67 19.20 -6.86 -10.62
CA LYS A 67 20.21 -6.14 -11.43
C LYS A 67 20.39 -6.64 -12.87
N LYS A 68 20.22 -7.94 -13.08
CA LYS A 68 20.55 -8.56 -14.39
C LYS A 68 19.39 -8.51 -15.37
N THR A 69 18.17 -8.57 -14.86
CA THR A 69 16.95 -8.74 -15.66
C THR A 69 15.99 -7.58 -15.53
N GLU A 70 16.27 -6.63 -14.62
CA GLU A 70 15.39 -5.52 -14.20
C GLU A 70 14.00 -5.99 -13.73
N GLU A 71 13.87 -7.30 -13.48
CA GLU A 71 12.63 -7.93 -13.09
C GLU A 71 12.24 -7.50 -11.68
N LYS A 72 10.99 -7.05 -11.53
CA LYS A 72 10.38 -6.75 -10.23
C LYS A 72 9.76 -8.02 -9.67
N ARG A 73 10.14 -8.37 -8.45
CA ARG A 73 9.58 -9.51 -7.71
C ARG A 73 9.01 -9.05 -6.38
N CYS A 74 7.85 -9.59 -6.04
CA CYS A 74 7.22 -9.42 -4.75
C CYS A 74 7.64 -10.55 -3.82
N LEU A 75 8.11 -10.22 -2.62
CA LEU A 75 8.61 -11.20 -1.66
C LEU A 75 7.65 -11.30 -0.47
N ASN A 76 7.48 -12.52 0.04
CA ASN A 76 6.61 -12.77 1.18
C ASN A 76 7.24 -12.22 2.48
N PRO A 77 6.64 -11.23 3.16
CA PRO A 77 7.19 -10.66 4.40
C PRO A 77 7.24 -11.65 5.55
N GLU A 78 6.40 -12.69 5.56
CA GLU A 78 6.38 -13.68 6.63
C GLU A 78 7.48 -14.74 6.52
N SER A 79 8.09 -14.88 5.34
CA SER A 79 9.12 -15.88 5.08
C SER A 79 10.41 -15.58 5.87
N LYS A 80 10.94 -16.61 6.57
CA LYS A 80 12.21 -16.54 7.30
C LYS A 80 13.38 -16.16 6.39
N ALA A 81 13.37 -16.61 5.13
CA ALA A 81 14.40 -16.28 4.15
C ALA A 81 14.41 -14.77 3.85
N ILE A 82 13.23 -14.16 3.72
CA ILE A 82 13.09 -12.72 3.45
C ILE A 82 13.47 -11.88 4.67
N LYS A 83 13.08 -12.30 5.88
CA LYS A 83 13.53 -11.67 7.13
C LYS A 83 15.07 -11.67 7.25
N ASN A 84 15.72 -12.77 6.85
CA ASN A 84 17.19 -12.86 6.83
C ASN A 84 17.83 -12.00 5.73
N LEU A 85 17.21 -11.93 4.54
CA LEU A 85 17.62 -11.05 3.45
C LEU A 85 17.65 -9.59 3.89
N LEU A 86 16.59 -9.12 4.55
CA LEU A 86 16.50 -7.74 5.05
C LEU A 86 17.61 -7.42 6.06
N LYS A 87 17.88 -8.34 7.00
CA LYS A 87 19.00 -8.20 7.95
C LYS A 87 20.34 -8.09 7.24
N ALA A 88 20.60 -8.95 6.25
CA ALA A 88 21.85 -8.93 5.49
C ALA A 88 22.02 -7.64 4.67
N VAL A 89 20.94 -7.10 4.09
CA VAL A 89 20.95 -5.82 3.37
C VAL A 89 21.21 -4.66 4.33
N SER A 90 20.57 -4.65 5.50
CA SER A 90 20.77 -3.62 6.53
C SER A 90 22.22 -3.58 7.03
N GLN A 91 22.80 -4.74 7.38
CA GLN A 91 24.20 -4.85 7.80
C GLN A 91 25.17 -4.36 6.72
N LYS A 92 24.91 -4.67 5.44
CA LYS A 92 25.72 -4.16 4.34
C LYS A 92 25.64 -2.64 4.18
N ARG A 93 24.47 -2.04 4.41
CA ARG A 93 24.32 -0.57 4.37
C ARG A 93 25.09 0.08 5.53
N ALA A 94 24.98 -0.47 6.74
CA ALA A 94 25.75 0.03 7.89
C ALA A 94 27.26 0.01 7.63
N LYS A 95 27.80 -1.11 7.11
CA LYS A 95 29.23 -1.23 6.76
C LYS A 95 29.70 -0.31 5.64
N ARG A 96 28.80 0.20 4.81
CA ARG A 96 29.14 1.17 3.74
C ARG A 96 29.08 2.61 4.23
N ALA A 97 28.37 2.86 5.32
CA ALA A 97 28.22 4.18 5.92
C ALA A 97 29.30 4.47 6.96
N SER A 98 30.02 3.44 7.44
CA SER A 98 31.29 3.57 8.16
C SER A 98 32.45 3.66 7.18
#